data_AF-A0A2R6L9S1-F1
#
_entry.id   AF-A0A2R6L9S1-F1
#
_cell.length_a   1.000
_cell.length_b   1.000
_cell.length_c   1.000
_cell.angle_alpha   90.00
_cell.angle_beta   90.00
_cell.angle_gamma   90.00
#
_symmetry.space_group_name_H-M   'P 1'
#
loop_
_entity.id
_entity.type
_entity.pdbx_description
1 polymer ?
#
loop_
_entity_poly.entity_id
_entity_poly.type
_entity_poly.pdbx_seq_one_letter_code
_entity_poly.pdbx_strand_id
1 'polypeptide(L)'
;MSEGESRRIAHDLLSEPHIRGRRISVRQVYAFVEERGEDPEAIADRYGLDVADVYHALAYYHDHPREMRDVEQEREDAMENFGEFIDRPEGVDPNTA
;
A
#
# COMPACT_ATOMS: atom_id res chain seq x y z
N MET A 1 15.69 -13.94 8.77
CA MET A 1 15.31 -13.44 7.44
C MET A 1 15.33 -14.61 6.48
N SER A 2 14.16 -15.16 6.15
CA SER A 2 14.06 -16.35 5.29
C SER A 2 14.09 -15.92 3.82
N GLU A 3 14.90 -16.57 2.99
CA GLU A 3 15.08 -16.26 1.55
C GLU A 3 13.78 -16.26 0.71
N GLY A 4 12.65 -16.72 1.27
CA GLY A 4 11.33 -16.67 0.63
C GLY A 4 10.68 -15.28 0.62
N GLU A 5 11.01 -14.43 1.60
CA GLU A 5 10.40 -13.11 1.81
C GLU A 5 10.77 -12.12 0.72
N SER A 6 12.07 -12.07 0.41
CA SER A 6 12.62 -11.31 -0.72
C SER A 6 12.22 -11.86 -2.07
N ARG A 7 11.39 -12.92 -2.16
CA ARG A 7 10.89 -13.49 -3.42
C ARG A 7 9.44 -13.12 -3.74
N ARG A 8 8.75 -12.36 -2.89
CA ARG A 8 7.39 -11.86 -3.21
C ARG A 8 7.21 -10.38 -3.04
N ILE A 9 7.99 -9.76 -2.15
CA ILE A 9 8.01 -8.31 -1.99
C ILE A 9 9.20 -7.73 -2.77
N ALA A 10 9.02 -6.56 -3.34
CA ALA A 10 10.00 -5.81 -4.12
C ALA A 10 9.92 -4.30 -3.79
N HIS A 11 10.94 -3.56 -4.22
CA HIS A 11 11.13 -2.13 -3.92
C HIS A 11 11.57 -1.34 -5.17
N ASP A 12 11.35 -1.91 -6.38
CA ASP A 12 11.82 -1.33 -7.65
C ASP A 12 10.76 -0.50 -8.42
N LEU A 13 9.46 -0.74 -8.22
CA LEU A 13 8.38 -0.03 -8.94
C LEU A 13 7.70 1.11 -8.17
N LEU A 14 7.68 1.05 -6.85
CA LEU A 14 7.06 2.04 -5.96
C LEU A 14 8.07 2.47 -4.91
N SER A 15 7.86 3.66 -4.33
CA SER A 15 8.66 4.14 -3.18
C SER A 15 8.43 3.30 -1.92
N GLU A 16 7.36 2.52 -1.88
CA GLU A 16 6.99 1.62 -0.78
C GLU A 16 7.11 0.13 -1.16
N PRO A 17 7.35 -0.78 -0.20
CA PRO A 17 7.36 -2.22 -0.44
C PRO A 17 6.07 -2.67 -1.12
N HIS A 18 6.20 -3.48 -2.17
CA HIS A 18 5.07 -3.91 -2.98
C HIS A 18 5.21 -5.34 -3.46
N ILE A 19 4.08 -5.95 -3.85
CA ILE A 19 4.07 -7.29 -4.43
C ILE A 19 4.85 -7.25 -5.74
N ARG A 20 5.81 -8.17 -5.92
CA ARG A 20 6.72 -8.18 -7.07
C ARG A 20 5.95 -8.18 -8.38
N GLY A 21 6.37 -7.29 -9.28
CA GLY A 21 5.77 -7.15 -10.61
C GLY A 21 4.37 -6.54 -10.58
N ARG A 22 3.93 -6.03 -9.42
CA ARG A 22 2.63 -5.39 -9.22
C ARG A 22 2.83 -4.02 -8.57
N ARG A 23 2.03 -3.04 -8.98
CA ARG A 23 1.98 -1.72 -8.33
C ARG A 23 0.93 -1.73 -7.21
N ILE A 24 0.99 -2.73 -6.36
CA ILE A 24 0.11 -2.90 -5.20
C ILE A 24 1.00 -3.03 -3.99
N SER A 25 0.98 -2.03 -3.12
CA SER A 25 1.86 -1.98 -1.97
C SER A 25 1.40 -2.86 -0.83
N VAL A 26 2.35 -3.22 0.03
CA VAL A 26 2.09 -3.98 1.25
C VAL A 26 1.10 -3.22 2.14
N ARG A 27 1.26 -1.90 2.25
CA ARG A 27 0.34 -1.01 2.99
C ARG A 27 -1.07 -1.03 2.42
N GLN A 28 -1.23 -0.99 1.09
CA GLN A 28 -2.55 -1.07 0.45
C GLN A 28 -3.25 -2.40 0.76
N VAL A 29 -2.51 -3.51 0.71
CA VAL A 29 -3.06 -4.82 1.08
C VAL A 29 -3.53 -4.83 2.53
N TYR A 30 -2.72 -4.33 3.45
CA TYR A 30 -3.10 -4.18 4.86
C TYR A 30 -4.37 -3.34 5.03
N ALA A 31 -4.46 -2.19 4.37
CA ALA A 31 -5.64 -1.32 4.43
C ALA A 31 -6.92 -2.00 3.93
N PHE A 32 -6.84 -2.81 2.86
CA PHE A 32 -8.01 -3.55 2.39
C PHE A 32 -8.45 -4.62 3.39
N VAL A 33 -7.52 -5.42 3.90
CA VAL A 33 -7.87 -6.57 4.76
C VAL A 33 -8.20 -6.14 6.18
N GLU A 34 -7.31 -5.41 6.83
CA GLU A 34 -7.38 -5.15 8.26
C GLU A 34 -8.22 -3.91 8.58
N GLU A 35 -8.15 -2.86 7.77
CA GLU A 35 -8.91 -1.62 8.02
C GLU A 35 -10.32 -1.67 7.43
N ARG A 36 -10.48 -2.28 6.25
CA ARG A 36 -11.79 -2.37 5.56
C ARG A 36 -12.48 -3.73 5.71
N GLY A 37 -11.82 -4.73 6.29
CA GLY A 37 -12.38 -6.05 6.47
C GLY A 37 -12.63 -6.82 5.17
N GLU A 38 -11.91 -6.48 4.09
CA GLU A 38 -12.03 -7.21 2.82
C GLU A 38 -11.34 -8.58 2.91
N ASP A 39 -11.95 -9.58 2.29
CA ASP A 39 -11.41 -10.94 2.28
C ASP A 39 -10.15 -11.03 1.38
N PRO A 40 -9.05 -11.69 1.84
CA PRO A 40 -7.82 -11.85 1.05
C PRO A 40 -8.01 -12.54 -0.30
N GLU A 41 -8.90 -13.54 -0.41
CA GLU A 41 -9.19 -14.21 -1.69
C GLU A 41 -9.92 -13.24 -2.63
N ALA A 42 -10.85 -12.46 -2.11
CA ALA A 42 -11.56 -11.44 -2.91
C ALA A 42 -10.62 -10.35 -3.45
N ILE A 43 -9.60 -9.95 -2.69
CA ILE A 43 -8.55 -9.02 -3.14
C ILE A 43 -7.70 -9.69 -4.21
N ALA A 44 -7.29 -10.94 -3.99
CA ALA A 44 -6.50 -11.69 -4.95
C ALA A 44 -7.21 -11.80 -6.30
N ASP A 45 -8.49 -12.16 -6.30
CA ASP A 45 -9.32 -12.24 -7.50
C ASP A 45 -9.48 -10.88 -8.18
N ARG A 46 -9.78 -9.83 -7.41
CA ARG A 46 -10.01 -8.48 -7.94
C ARG A 46 -8.79 -7.93 -8.67
N TYR A 47 -7.59 -8.16 -8.12
CA TYR A 47 -6.35 -7.59 -8.65
C TYR A 47 -5.51 -8.61 -9.45
N GLY A 48 -6.03 -9.83 -9.64
CA GLY A 48 -5.35 -10.92 -10.34
C GLY A 48 -4.00 -11.28 -9.69
N LEU A 49 -3.98 -11.36 -8.36
CA LEU A 49 -2.82 -11.75 -7.55
C LEU A 49 -2.91 -13.23 -7.15
N ASP A 50 -1.77 -13.83 -6.81
CA ASP A 50 -1.79 -15.09 -6.07
C ASP A 50 -2.20 -14.80 -4.62
N VAL A 51 -3.12 -15.59 -4.06
CA VAL A 51 -3.58 -15.41 -2.68
C VAL A 51 -2.41 -15.53 -1.68
N ALA A 52 -1.40 -16.35 -1.98
CA ALA A 52 -0.21 -16.44 -1.16
C ALA A 52 0.60 -15.13 -1.17
N ASP A 53 0.59 -14.36 -2.26
CA ASP A 53 1.24 -13.05 -2.31
C ASP A 53 0.50 -12.04 -1.41
N VAL A 54 -0.82 -12.12 -1.33
CA VAL A 54 -1.64 -11.29 -0.41
C VAL A 54 -1.29 -11.60 1.04
N TYR A 55 -1.30 -12.88 1.44
CA TYR A 55 -0.91 -13.27 2.80
C TYR A 55 0.55 -12.95 3.10
N HIS A 56 1.44 -13.06 2.13
CA HIS A 56 2.84 -12.71 2.32
C HIS A 56 3.05 -11.21 2.50
N ALA A 57 2.24 -10.37 1.83
CA ALA A 57 2.24 -8.93 2.07
C ALA A 57 1.74 -8.61 3.49
N LEU A 58 0.67 -9.25 3.96
CA LEU A 58 0.20 -9.09 5.34
C LEU A 58 1.28 -9.49 6.37
N ALA A 59 1.93 -10.64 6.16
CA ALA A 59 3.04 -11.07 7.02
C ALA A 59 4.18 -10.05 7.02
N TYR A 60 4.58 -9.56 5.83
CA TYR A 60 5.63 -8.55 5.69
C TYR A 60 5.29 -7.28 6.48
N TYR A 61 4.04 -6.79 6.40
CA TYR A 61 3.59 -5.60 7.13
C TYR A 61 3.83 -5.75 8.64
N HIS A 62 3.44 -6.88 9.21
CA HIS A 62 3.57 -7.15 10.64
C HIS A 62 5.00 -7.40 11.09
N ASP A 63 5.84 -7.98 10.22
CA ASP A 63 7.26 -8.23 10.51
C ASP A 63 8.13 -6.97 10.35
N HIS A 64 7.65 -5.95 9.63
CA HIS A 64 8.38 -4.71 9.32
C HIS A 64 7.70 -3.44 9.86
N PRO A 65 7.34 -3.36 11.16
CA PRO A 65 6.54 -2.25 11.68
C PRO A 65 7.27 -0.90 11.68
N ARG A 66 8.60 -0.87 11.55
CA ARG A 66 9.36 0.39 11.41
C ARG A 66 9.27 0.93 9.99
N GLU A 67 9.59 0.11 9.00
CA GLU A 67 9.48 0.46 7.58
C GLU A 67 8.05 0.90 7.25
N MET A 68 7.03 0.20 7.74
CA MET A 68 5.64 0.58 7.48
C MET A 68 5.24 1.92 8.11
N ARG A 69 5.83 2.31 9.26
CA ARG A 69 5.61 3.65 9.84
C ARG A 69 6.29 4.74 9.03
N ASP A 70 7.47 4.47 8.51
CA ASP A 70 8.20 5.42 7.66
C ASP A 70 7.42 5.65 6.36
N VAL A 71 6.92 4.58 5.73
CA VAL A 71 6.06 4.65 4.55
C VAL A 71 4.79 5.47 4.80
N GLU A 72 4.11 5.28 5.94
CA GLU A 72 2.89 6.05 6.26
C GLU A 72 3.22 7.54 6.45
N GLN A 73 4.29 7.87 7.18
CA GLN A 73 4.74 9.25 7.35
C GLN A 73 5.11 9.92 6.02
N GLU A 74 5.90 9.25 5.17
CA GLU A 74 6.26 9.78 3.85
C GLU A 74 5.04 10.09 2.99
N ARG A 75 3.99 9.26 3.11
CA ARG A 75 2.73 9.47 2.40
C ARG A 75 1.93 10.64 2.98
N GLU A 76 1.87 10.77 4.29
CA GLU A 76 1.23 11.90 4.97
C GLU A 76 1.91 13.21 4.59
N ASP A 77 3.25 13.25 4.67
CA ASP A 77 4.07 14.40 4.27
C ASP A 77 3.86 14.75 2.79
N ALA A 78 3.83 13.74 1.91
CA ALA A 78 3.54 13.97 0.50
C ALA A 78 2.15 14.59 0.30
N MET A 79 1.12 14.05 0.95
CA MET A 79 -0.25 14.56 0.84
C MET A 79 -0.39 15.99 1.36
N GLU A 80 0.24 16.30 2.49
CA GLU A 80 0.25 17.65 3.08
C GLU A 80 0.93 18.65 2.14
N ASN A 81 2.12 18.33 1.65
CA ASN A 81 2.85 19.17 0.70
C ASN A 81 2.06 19.40 -0.60
N PHE A 82 1.42 18.37 -1.16
CA PHE A 82 0.61 18.53 -2.37
C PHE A 82 -0.58 19.49 -2.19
N GLY A 83 -1.18 19.53 -0.99
CA GLY A 83 -2.29 20.44 -0.70
C GLY A 83 -1.94 21.93 -0.86
N GLU A 84 -0.66 22.29 -0.67
CA GLU A 84 -0.19 23.69 -0.72
C GLU A 84 -0.01 24.22 -2.15
N PHE A 85 0.24 23.35 -3.14
CA PHE A 85 0.67 23.76 -4.48
C PHE A 85 -0.34 23.50 -5.62
N ILE A 86 -1.47 22.83 -5.36
CA ILE A 86 -2.43 22.50 -6.42
C ILE A 86 -3.29 23.72 -6.77
N ASP A 87 -3.10 24.26 -7.97
CA ASP A 87 -4.03 25.22 -8.57
C ASP A 87 -5.34 24.51 -8.92
N ARG A 88 -6.35 24.71 -8.08
CA ARG A 88 -7.64 24.04 -8.20
C ARG A 88 -8.59 24.90 -9.02
N PRO A 89 -9.22 24.36 -10.08
CA PRO A 89 -10.20 25.10 -10.86
C PRO A 89 -11.39 25.52 -9.99
N GLU A 90 -11.95 26.70 -10.27
CA GLU A 90 -13.12 27.22 -9.55
C GLU A 90 -14.27 26.21 -9.55
N GLY A 91 -14.87 25.97 -8.38
CA GLY A 91 -16.01 25.06 -8.21
C GLY A 91 -15.66 23.62 -7.84
N VAL A 92 -14.37 23.28 -7.70
CA VAL A 92 -13.94 22.01 -7.10
C VAL A 92 -13.43 22.31 -5.69
N ASP A 93 -14.06 21.73 -4.67
CA ASP A 93 -13.58 21.80 -3.28
C ASP A 93 -13.54 20.36 -2.72
N PRO A 94 -12.37 19.85 -2.30
CA PRO A 94 -12.19 18.48 -1.83
C PRO A 94 -12.83 18.23 -0.46
N ASN A 95 -13.18 19.28 0.28
CA ASN A 95 -13.79 19.22 1.61
C ASN A 95 -15.29 19.55 1.59
N THR A 96 -15.88 19.77 0.41
CA THR A 96 -17.33 19.88 0.25
C THR A 96 -17.90 18.47 0.07
N ALA A 97 -18.32 17.85 1.17
CA ALA A 97 -19.14 16.63 1.21
C ALA A 97 -20.52 16.95 1.79
#